data_AF-A0A969MKW3-F1
#
_entry.id   AF-A0A969MKW3-F1
#
_cell.length_a   1.000
_cell.length_b   1.000
_cell.length_c   1.000
_cell.angle_alpha   90.00
_cell.angle_beta   90.00
_cell.angle_gamma   90.00
#
_symmetry.space_group_name_H-M   'P 1'
#
loop_
_entity.id
_entity.type
_entity.pdbx_description
1 polymer ?
#
loop_
_entity_poly.entity_id
_entity_poly.type
_entity_poly.pdbx_seq_one_letter_code
_entity_poly.pdbx_strand_id
1 'polypeptide(L)'
;MDIKKSLPVKIEAHEASLIQTKNEIQKFIKLSEGLVFDQVGLDALLGAIPGVGGMYTGIMGIWLLLQSYKVRADNEDKLMIVALTFIDVVVGIFPIFGDIIDTFLRVHALNGNRLIAHIDKQLLLIENTREQLNQGFNPDLISLENILLR
;
A
#
# COMPACT_ATOMS: atom_id res chain seq x y z
N MET A 1 14.20 -28.71 28.81
CA MET A 1 14.61 -28.19 27.50
C MET A 1 13.39 -27.47 26.95
N ASP A 2 13.23 -26.18 27.30
CA ASP A 2 12.08 -25.41 26.85
C ASP A 2 12.21 -25.19 25.34
N ILE A 3 11.30 -25.81 24.59
CA ILE A 3 11.15 -25.57 23.16
C ILE A 3 10.72 -24.10 23.06
N LYS A 4 11.65 -23.22 22.74
CA LYS A 4 11.37 -21.81 22.46
C LYS A 4 10.30 -21.79 21.38
N LYS A 5 9.06 -21.46 21.75
CA LYS A 5 7.93 -21.49 20.82
C LYS A 5 8.15 -20.39 19.78
N SER A 6 8.28 -20.79 18.52
CA SER A 6 8.43 -19.87 17.39
C SER A 6 7.05 -19.48 16.84
N LEU A 7 7.01 -18.45 15.99
CA LEU A 7 5.81 -18.13 15.25
C LEU A 7 5.48 -19.29 14.27
N PRO A 8 4.20 -19.49 13.92
CA PRO A 8 3.83 -20.40 12.86
C PRO A 8 4.46 -19.97 11.53
N VAL A 9 4.93 -20.95 10.74
CA VAL A 9 5.58 -20.71 9.43
C VAL A 9 4.74 -19.83 8.50
N LYS A 10 3.41 -19.98 8.54
CA LYS A 10 2.51 -19.14 7.73
C LYS A 10 2.57 -17.66 8.10
N ILE A 11 2.72 -17.35 9.39
CA ILE A 11 2.80 -15.98 9.89
C ILE A 11 4.14 -15.37 9.54
N GLU A 12 5.23 -16.13 9.64
CA GLU A 12 6.56 -15.68 9.22
C GLU A 12 6.62 -15.40 7.71
N ALA A 13 6.02 -16.27 6.89
CA ALA A 13 5.92 -16.06 5.45
C ALA A 13 5.06 -14.83 5.10
N HIS A 14 3.96 -14.62 5.82
CA HIS A 14 3.11 -13.44 5.66
C HIS A 14 3.83 -12.15 6.07
N GLU A 15 4.53 -12.15 7.21
CA GLU A 15 5.36 -11.02 7.67
C GLU A 15 6.41 -10.62 6.64
N ALA A 16 7.10 -11.59 6.02
CA ALA A 16 8.05 -11.32 4.96
C ALA A 16 7.37 -10.63 3.75
N SER A 17 6.18 -11.08 3.36
CA SER A 17 5.39 -10.44 2.30
C SER A 17 4.97 -9.02 2.69
N LEU A 18 4.59 -8.78 3.94
CA LEU A 18 4.22 -7.45 4.45
C LEU A 18 5.40 -6.47 4.36
N ILE A 19 6.57 -6.88 4.84
CA ILE A 19 7.79 -6.06 4.81
C ILE A 19 8.19 -5.76 3.37
N GLN A 20 8.16 -6.77 2.49
CA GLN A 20 8.45 -6.59 1.08
C GLN A 20 7.48 -5.60 0.43
N THR A 21 6.18 -5.79 0.57
CA THR A 21 5.17 -4.91 -0.02
C THR A 21 5.25 -3.50 0.55
N LYS A 22 5.49 -3.33 1.85
CA LYS A 22 5.71 -2.00 2.45
C LYS A 22 6.89 -1.28 1.81
N ASN A 23 8.02 -1.97 1.64
CA ASN A 23 9.20 -1.40 0.98
C ASN A 23 8.94 -1.05 -0.48
N GLU A 24 8.24 -1.92 -1.22
CA GLU A 24 7.82 -1.67 -2.61
C GLU A 24 6.95 -0.41 -2.70
N ILE A 25 5.92 -0.29 -1.84
CA ILE A 25 5.02 0.87 -1.81
C ILE A 25 5.78 2.14 -1.41
N GLN A 26 6.62 2.10 -0.38
CA GLN A 26 7.40 3.26 0.04
C GLN A 26 8.38 3.73 -1.03
N LYS A 27 9.07 2.79 -1.68
CA LYS A 27 9.96 3.11 -2.81
C LYS A 27 9.16 3.71 -3.95
N PHE A 28 8.00 3.14 -4.27
CA PHE A 28 7.11 3.65 -5.29
C PHE A 28 6.66 5.09 -5.00
N ILE A 29 6.14 5.38 -3.79
CA ILE A 29 5.72 6.73 -3.38
C ILE A 29 6.88 7.72 -3.52
N LYS A 30 8.06 7.37 -2.97
CA LYS A 30 9.26 8.22 -3.05
C LYS A 30 9.71 8.47 -4.49
N LEU A 31 9.65 7.45 -5.35
CA LEU A 31 9.96 7.60 -6.76
C LEU A 31 8.94 8.49 -7.47
N SER A 32 7.65 8.33 -7.20
CA SER A 32 6.61 9.18 -7.82
C SER A 32 6.70 10.64 -7.37
N GLU A 33 7.06 10.90 -6.10
CA GLU A 33 7.27 12.26 -5.59
C GLU A 33 8.58 12.85 -6.16
N GLY A 34 9.69 12.12 -6.08
CA GLY A 34 11.01 12.60 -6.52
C GLY A 34 11.17 12.73 -8.03
N LEU A 35 10.50 11.89 -8.84
CA LEU A 35 10.51 12.01 -10.30
C LEU A 35 9.74 13.24 -10.80
N VAL A 36 8.81 13.76 -10.00
CA VAL A 36 7.91 14.83 -10.46
C VAL A 36 8.25 16.20 -9.89
N PHE A 37 8.79 16.29 -8.66
CA PHE A 37 9.11 17.60 -8.08
C PHE A 37 10.43 18.22 -8.57
N ASP A 38 11.44 17.43 -8.95
CA ASP A 38 12.78 18.01 -9.16
C ASP A 38 13.35 18.01 -10.58
N GLN A 39 13.00 17.10 -11.53
CA GLN A 39 13.86 16.99 -12.75
C GLN A 39 13.30 16.56 -14.11
N VAL A 40 12.01 16.33 -14.34
CA VAL A 40 11.58 15.91 -15.70
C VAL A 40 10.34 16.66 -16.11
N GLY A 41 10.37 17.26 -17.30
CA GLY A 41 9.29 18.04 -17.90
C GLY A 41 8.03 17.24 -18.20
N LEU A 42 7.38 16.71 -17.15
CA LEU A 42 6.03 16.20 -17.19
C LEU A 42 5.03 17.33 -17.46
N ASP A 43 5.32 18.59 -17.14
CA ASP A 43 4.55 19.74 -17.63
C ASP A 43 4.47 19.75 -19.16
N ALA A 44 5.54 19.34 -19.85
CA ALA A 44 5.55 19.19 -21.30
C ALA A 44 4.88 17.89 -21.79
N LEU A 45 4.92 16.80 -21.03
CA LEU A 45 4.32 15.51 -21.41
C LEU A 45 2.81 15.44 -21.14
N LEU A 46 2.36 15.96 -19.99
CA LEU A 46 0.96 16.06 -19.57
C LEU A 46 0.24 17.20 -20.29
N GLY A 47 0.95 18.27 -20.65
CA GLY A 47 0.42 19.32 -21.52
C GLY A 47 0.33 18.92 -23.01
N ALA A 48 1.14 17.95 -23.47
CA ALA A 48 1.18 17.55 -24.88
C ALA A 48 0.12 16.49 -25.28
N ILE A 49 -0.31 15.62 -24.36
CA ILE A 49 -1.24 14.53 -24.67
C ILE A 49 -2.34 14.45 -23.59
N PRO A 50 -3.55 14.95 -23.88
CA PRO A 50 -4.71 14.76 -23.02
C PRO A 50 -4.93 13.27 -22.69
N GLY A 51 -5.12 12.93 -21.42
CA GLY A 51 -5.41 11.56 -20.95
C GLY A 51 -4.21 10.74 -20.45
N VAL A 52 -2.96 11.18 -20.66
CA VAL A 52 -1.76 10.45 -20.17
C VAL A 52 -1.72 10.37 -18.64
N GLY A 53 -2.09 11.45 -17.94
CA GLY A 53 -2.15 11.46 -16.48
C GLY A 53 -3.21 10.49 -15.92
N GLY A 54 -4.39 10.42 -16.56
CA GLY A 54 -5.42 9.45 -16.20
C GLY A 54 -4.99 8.00 -16.43
N MET A 55 -4.24 7.72 -17.50
CA MET A 55 -3.67 6.39 -17.74
C MET A 55 -2.64 6.02 -16.67
N TYR A 56 -1.73 6.94 -16.33
CA TYR A 56 -0.76 6.76 -15.25
C TYR A 56 -1.49 6.44 -13.93
N THR A 57 -2.48 7.26 -13.57
CA THR A 57 -3.27 7.04 -12.36
C THR A 57 -3.96 5.68 -12.34
N GLY A 58 -4.61 5.30 -13.44
CA GLY A 58 -5.29 4.01 -13.54
C GLY A 58 -4.32 2.84 -13.30
N ILE A 59 -3.13 2.88 -13.92
CA ILE A 59 -2.12 1.82 -13.77
C ILE A 59 -1.63 1.75 -12.32
N MET A 60 -1.34 2.89 -11.70
CA MET A 60 -0.86 2.93 -10.31
C MET A 60 -1.93 2.46 -9.32
N GLY A 61 -3.19 2.86 -9.53
CA GLY A 61 -4.31 2.38 -8.73
C GLY A 61 -4.52 0.87 -8.85
N ILE A 62 -4.41 0.31 -10.06
CA ILE A 62 -4.45 -1.16 -10.28
C ILE A 62 -3.29 -1.84 -9.55
N TRP A 63 -2.07 -1.31 -9.64
CA TRP A 63 -0.92 -1.89 -8.95
C TRP A 63 -1.10 -1.87 -7.43
N LEU A 64 -1.54 -0.74 -6.85
CA LEU A 64 -1.83 -0.64 -5.42
C LEU A 64 -2.96 -1.60 -5.00
N LEU A 65 -3.99 -1.76 -5.84
CA LEU A 65 -5.05 -2.72 -5.60
C LEU A 65 -4.50 -4.16 -5.57
N LEU A 66 -3.62 -4.54 -6.50
CA LEU A 66 -2.96 -5.86 -6.48
C LEU A 66 -2.13 -6.06 -5.20
N GLN A 67 -1.39 -5.03 -4.78
CA GLN A 67 -0.62 -5.08 -3.53
C GLN A 67 -1.54 -5.22 -2.30
N SER A 68 -2.71 -4.58 -2.30
CA SER A 68 -3.71 -4.71 -1.22
C SER A 68 -4.20 -6.15 -1.04
N TYR A 69 -4.29 -6.94 -2.12
CA TYR A 69 -4.62 -8.36 -2.03
C TYR A 69 -3.48 -9.17 -1.43
N LYS A 70 -2.22 -8.88 -1.78
CA LYS A 70 -1.05 -9.59 -1.23
C LYS A 70 -0.93 -9.42 0.29
N VAL A 71 -1.20 -8.22 0.79
CA VAL A 71 -1.15 -7.92 2.23
C VAL A 71 -2.44 -8.23 2.98
N ARG A 72 -3.43 -8.81 2.28
CA ARG A 72 -4.75 -9.14 2.83
C ARG A 72 -5.44 -7.93 3.49
N ALA A 73 -5.33 -6.78 2.83
CA ALA A 73 -5.97 -5.55 3.28
C ALA A 73 -7.49 -5.71 3.33
N ASP A 74 -8.13 -4.86 4.12
CA ASP A 74 -9.58 -4.88 4.30
C ASP A 74 -10.31 -4.44 3.05
N ASN A 75 -11.57 -4.87 2.94
CA ASN A 75 -12.43 -4.47 1.83
C ASN A 75 -12.61 -2.95 1.77
N GLU A 76 -12.58 -2.28 2.92
CA GLU A 76 -12.59 -0.82 3.01
C GLU A 76 -11.36 -0.19 2.35
N ASP A 77 -10.16 -0.74 2.59
CA ASP A 77 -8.93 -0.25 1.98
C ASP A 77 -8.92 -0.46 0.46
N LYS A 78 -9.33 -1.66 0.01
CA LYS A 78 -9.50 -1.99 -1.41
C LYS A 78 -10.50 -1.07 -2.10
N LEU A 79 -11.65 -0.85 -1.46
CA LEU A 79 -12.71 0.01 -1.98
C LEU A 79 -12.23 1.45 -2.08
N MET A 80 -11.48 1.94 -1.10
CA MET A 80 -10.94 3.29 -1.13
C MET A 80 -9.90 3.47 -2.24
N ILE A 81 -9.06 2.46 -2.49
CA ILE A 81 -8.14 2.47 -3.64
C ILE A 81 -8.92 2.62 -4.93
N VAL A 82 -9.93 1.78 -5.15
CA VAL A 82 -10.77 1.82 -6.35
C VAL A 82 -11.50 3.16 -6.47
N ALA A 83 -12.13 3.62 -5.40
CA ALA A 83 -12.94 4.85 -5.41
C ALA A 83 -12.09 6.09 -5.69
N LEU A 84 -10.96 6.25 -4.98
CA LEU A 84 -10.07 7.39 -5.18
C LEU A 84 -9.44 7.37 -6.56
N THR A 85 -8.93 6.22 -7.01
CA THR A 85 -8.38 6.09 -8.38
C THR A 85 -9.44 6.37 -9.43
N PHE A 86 -10.68 5.87 -9.26
CA PHE A 86 -11.76 6.10 -10.22
C PHE A 86 -12.14 7.57 -10.32
N ILE A 87 -12.32 8.25 -9.17
CA ILE A 87 -12.60 9.69 -9.12
C ILE A 87 -11.49 10.45 -9.84
N ASP A 88 -10.24 10.10 -9.57
CA ASP A 88 -9.06 10.76 -10.13
C ASP A 88 -8.98 10.58 -11.66
N VAL A 89 -9.20 9.37 -12.18
CA VAL A 89 -9.27 9.11 -13.63
C VAL A 89 -10.42 9.89 -14.29
N VAL A 90 -11.60 9.93 -13.66
CA VAL A 90 -12.78 10.66 -14.19
C VAL A 90 -12.53 12.17 -14.21
N VAL A 91 -12.00 12.73 -13.12
CA VAL A 91 -11.64 14.16 -13.04
C VAL A 91 -10.53 14.49 -14.03
N GLY A 92 -9.56 13.60 -14.19
CA GLY A 92 -8.43 13.72 -15.11
C GLY A 92 -8.78 13.78 -16.59
N ILE A 93 -10.01 13.41 -16.96
CA ILE A 93 -10.53 13.54 -18.33
C ILE A 93 -10.94 15.00 -18.63
N PHE A 94 -11.23 15.82 -17.62
CA PHE A 94 -11.68 17.21 -17.81
C PHE A 94 -10.50 18.19 -17.82
N PRO A 95 -10.12 18.80 -18.97
CA PRO A 95 -8.94 19.65 -19.11
C PRO A 95 -9.08 21.06 -18.48
N ILE A 96 -10.17 21.34 -17.78
CA ILE A 96 -10.50 22.67 -17.25
C ILE A 96 -9.78 22.94 -15.91
N PHE A 97 -9.25 21.90 -15.26
CA PHE A 97 -8.59 22.03 -13.95
C PHE A 97 -7.06 21.94 -14.11
N GLY A 98 -6.36 23.06 -13.97
CA GLY A 98 -4.89 23.11 -14.04
C GLY A 98 -4.17 22.36 -12.90
N ASP A 99 -4.85 22.14 -11.77
CA ASP A 99 -4.29 21.50 -10.55
C ASP A 99 -4.38 19.96 -10.57
N ILE A 100 -4.72 19.37 -11.71
CA ILE A 100 -4.97 17.93 -11.84
C ILE A 100 -3.70 17.11 -11.56
N ILE A 101 -2.53 17.59 -11.98
CA ILE A 101 -1.24 16.89 -11.84
C ILE A 101 -0.87 16.71 -10.35
N ASP A 102 -1.06 17.76 -9.54
CA ASP A 102 -0.85 17.72 -8.09
C ASP A 102 -1.82 16.75 -7.40
N THR A 103 -3.03 16.64 -7.92
CA THR A 103 -4.08 15.78 -7.37
C THR A 103 -3.79 14.30 -7.66
N PHE A 104 -3.32 13.99 -8.88
CA PHE A 104 -3.00 12.62 -9.30
C PHE A 104 -1.96 11.95 -8.41
N LEU A 105 -0.83 12.61 -8.17
CA LEU A 105 0.27 12.06 -7.37
C LEU A 105 -0.15 11.90 -5.91
N ARG A 106 -0.96 12.83 -5.41
CA ARG A 106 -1.50 12.77 -4.06
C ARG A 106 -2.42 11.56 -3.86
N VAL A 107 -3.22 11.18 -4.85
CA VAL A 107 -4.12 10.03 -4.75
C VAL A 107 -3.36 8.71 -4.60
N HIS A 108 -2.29 8.49 -5.38
CA HIS A 108 -1.48 7.27 -5.25
C HIS A 108 -0.72 7.22 -3.93
N ALA A 109 -0.14 8.36 -3.52
CA ALA A 109 0.52 8.46 -2.23
C ALA A 109 -0.46 8.22 -1.06
N LEU A 110 -1.69 8.76 -1.14
CA LEU A 110 -2.74 8.56 -0.14
C LEU A 110 -3.13 7.08 -0.03
N ASN A 111 -3.37 6.42 -1.16
CA ASN A 111 -3.69 5.00 -1.22
C ASN A 111 -2.53 4.12 -0.74
N GLY A 112 -1.30 4.42 -1.14
CA GLY A 112 -0.11 3.72 -0.69
C GLY A 112 0.13 3.88 0.82
N ASN A 113 -0.01 5.09 1.35
CA ASN A 113 0.11 5.35 2.79
C ASN A 113 -0.98 4.65 3.60
N ARG A 114 -2.21 4.54 3.06
CA ARG A 114 -3.28 3.74 3.67
C ARG A 114 -2.87 2.27 3.78
N LEU A 115 -2.31 1.68 2.72
CA LEU A 115 -1.79 0.31 2.78
C LEU A 115 -0.60 0.16 3.73
N ILE A 116 0.31 1.13 3.79
CA ILE A 116 1.42 1.12 4.76
C ILE A 116 0.88 1.12 6.19
N ALA A 117 -0.10 1.97 6.50
CA ALA A 117 -0.73 1.99 7.82
C ALA A 117 -1.44 0.67 8.15
N HIS A 118 -2.05 0.01 7.17
CA HIS A 118 -2.61 -1.33 7.33
C HIS A 118 -1.52 -2.36 7.65
N ILE A 119 -0.42 -2.35 6.90
CA ILE A 119 0.73 -3.25 7.10
C ILE A 119 1.34 -3.03 8.49
N ASP A 120 1.51 -1.77 8.92
CA ASP A 120 2.09 -1.44 10.21
C ASP A 120 1.28 -2.01 11.37
N LYS A 121 -0.06 -1.96 11.29
CA LYS A 121 -0.92 -2.62 12.28
C LYS A 121 -0.68 -4.12 12.34
N GLN A 122 -0.55 -4.79 11.20
CA GLN A 122 -0.29 -6.23 11.15
C GLN A 122 1.10 -6.57 11.71
N LEU A 123 2.13 -5.81 11.37
CA LEU A 123 3.50 -6.01 11.88
C LEU A 123 3.56 -5.84 13.39
N LEU A 124 2.86 -4.85 13.95
CA LEU A 124 2.77 -4.65 15.41
C LEU A 124 2.14 -5.85 16.12
N LEU A 125 1.11 -6.47 15.54
CA LEU A 125 0.49 -7.68 16.11
C LEU A 125 1.47 -8.87 16.12
N ILE A 126 2.23 -9.03 15.05
CA ILE A 126 3.25 -10.08 14.91
C ILE A 126 4.38 -9.85 15.91
N GLU A 127 4.88 -8.62 16.02
CA GLU A 127 5.94 -8.23 16.96
C GLU A 127 5.52 -8.46 18.41
N ASN A 128 4.35 -7.96 18.82
CA ASN A 128 3.82 -8.19 20.18
C ASN A 128 3.69 -9.69 20.49
N THR A 129 3.24 -10.49 19.53
CA THR A 129 3.11 -11.95 19.71
C THR A 129 4.47 -12.62 19.81
N ARG A 130 5.44 -12.20 19.00
CA ARG A 130 6.84 -12.67 19.07
C ARG A 130 7.48 -12.34 20.41
N GLU A 131 7.24 -11.15 20.95
CA GLU A 131 7.71 -10.75 22.28
C GLU A 131 7.10 -11.63 23.38
N GLN A 132 5.78 -11.87 23.33
CA GLN A 132 5.11 -12.77 24.26
C GLN A 132 5.70 -14.18 24.25
N LEU A 133 5.97 -14.73 23.06
CA LEU A 133 6.64 -16.03 22.91
C LEU A 133 8.06 -16.02 23.50
N ASN A 134 8.84 -14.96 23.24
CA ASN A 134 10.19 -14.81 23.80
C ASN A 134 10.19 -14.68 25.33
N GLN A 135 9.14 -14.11 25.91
CA GLN A 135 8.94 -14.00 27.36
C GLN A 135 8.37 -15.31 27.97
N GLY A 136 8.14 -16.36 27.18
CA GLY A 136 7.63 -17.65 27.65
C GLY A 136 6.12 -17.71 27.81
N PHE A 137 5.38 -16.68 27.37
CA PHE A 137 3.93 -16.72 27.33
C PHE A 137 3.43 -17.64 26.21
N ASN A 138 2.15 -18.04 26.31
CA ASN A 138 1.46 -18.83 25.30
C ASN A 138 0.35 -18.01 24.64
N PRO A 139 0.70 -17.11 23.71
CA PRO A 139 -0.29 -16.27 23.03
C PRO A 139 -1.23 -17.08 22.15
N ASP A 140 -2.40 -16.51 21.86
CA ASP A 140 -3.38 -17.12 20.96
C ASP A 140 -2.96 -16.96 19.48
N LEU A 141 -2.17 -17.92 19.01
CA LEU A 141 -1.68 -17.97 17.63
C LEU A 141 -2.80 -18.21 16.60
N ILE A 142 -3.91 -18.82 17.02
CA ILE A 142 -5.05 -19.09 16.13
C ILE A 142 -5.78 -17.77 15.86
N SER A 143 -6.00 -16.97 16.91
CA SER A 143 -6.57 -15.63 16.74
C SER A 143 -5.67 -14.74 15.88
N LEU A 144 -4.35 -14.80 16.06
CA LEU A 144 -3.43 -14.06 15.19
C LEU A 144 -3.51 -14.53 13.73
N GLU A 145 -3.54 -15.84 13.48
CA GLU A 145 -3.68 -16.39 12.12
C GLU A 145 -5.00 -15.94 11.48
N ASN A 146 -6.12 -15.99 12.21
CA ASN A 146 -7.42 -15.55 11.71
C ASN A 146 -7.48 -14.04 11.40
N ILE A 147 -6.77 -13.22 12.18
CA ILE A 147 -6.72 -11.76 11.95
C ILE A 147 -5.85 -11.44 10.73
N LEU A 148 -4.68 -12.07 10.62
CA LEU A 148 -3.70 -11.77 9.56
C LEU A 148 -4.03 -12.43 8.22
N LEU A 149 -4.61 -13.63 8.26
CA LEU A 149 -4.84 -14.48 7.09
C LEU A 149 -6.31 -14.56 6.67
N ARG A 150 -7.11 -13.56 7.05
CA ARG A 150 -8.48 -13.40 6.54
C ARG A 150 -8.53 -13.12 5.04
#